data_AF-A0A5P9CJF6-F1
#
_entry.id   AF-A0A5P9CJF6-F1
#
_cell.length_a   1.000
_cell.length_b   1.000
_cell.length_c   1.000
_cell.angle_alpha   90.00
_cell.angle_beta   90.00
_cell.angle_gamma   90.00
#
_symmetry.space_group_name_H-M   'P 1'
#
loop_
_entity.id
_entity.type
_entity.pdbx_description
1 polymer ?
#
loop_
_entity_poly.entity_id
_entity_poly.type
_entity_poly.pdbx_seq_one_letter_code
_entity_poly.pdbx_strand_id
1 'polypeptide(L)' 'MNIDLEVWVKPVKEHGVGERFMVCDATFNYVAIDTESRPRAIEQN' A
#
# COMPACT_ATOMS: atom_id res chain seq x y z
N MET A 1 6.01 1.56 -11.35
CA MET A 1 5.47 2.38 -10.25
C MET A 1 5.54 1.54 -9.00
N ASN A 2 6.05 2.11 -7.90
CA ASN A 2 6.28 1.38 -6.66
C ASN A 2 5.36 1.97 -5.60
N ILE A 3 4.63 1.11 -4.89
CA ILE A 3 3.74 1.52 -3.80
C ILE A 3 4.17 0.77 -2.56
N ASP A 4 4.58 1.53 -1.54
CA ASP A 4 4.85 0.99 -0.21
C ASP A 4 3.55 1.02 0.60
N LEU A 5 3.16 -0.15 1.11
CA LEU A 5 1.96 -0.33 1.90
C LEU A 5 2.33 -0.81 3.30
N GLU A 6 1.76 -0.16 4.31
CA GLU A 6 1.87 -0.58 5.71
C GLU A 6 0.48 -0.79 6.31
N VAL A 7 0.34 -1.85 7.10
CA VAL A 7 -0.88 -2.15 7.85
C VAL A 7 -0.62 -1.91 9.32
N TRP A 8 -1.48 -1.09 9.92
CA TRP A 8 -1.38 -0.68 11.32
C TRP A 8 -2.65 -1.05 12.07
N VAL A 9 -2.49 -1.55 13.29
CA VAL A 9 -3.60 -1.81 14.23
C VAL A 9 -3.52 -0.81 15.37
N LYS A 10 -4.65 -0.17 15.68
CA LYS A 10 -4.82 0.66 16.89
C LYS A 10 -5.85 0.00 17.81
N PRO A 11 -5.44 -0.61 18.92
CA PRO A 11 -6.37 -1.35 19.77
C PRO A 11 -7.28 -0.39 20.54
N VAL A 12 -8.57 -0.72 20.60
CA VAL A 12 -9.57 -0.02 21.43
C VAL A 12 -9.99 -0.98 22.54
N LYS A 13 -9.81 -0.58 23.80
CA LYS A 13 -10.13 -1.35 25.01
C LYS A 13 -11.05 -0.54 25.92
N GLU A 14 -11.64 -1.16 26.94
CA GLU A 14 -12.52 -0.47 27.91
C GLU A 14 -11.84 0.73 28.59
N HIS A 15 -10.53 0.64 28.85
CA HIS A 15 -9.74 1.71 29.47
C HIS A 15 -9.18 2.74 28.47
N GLY A 16 -9.62 2.70 27.20
CA GLY A 16 -9.27 3.69 26.19
C GLY A 16 -8.60 3.11 24.94
N VAL A 17 -8.04 4.01 24.14
CA VAL A 17 -7.37 3.68 22.87
C VAL A 17 -5.87 3.52 23.11
N GLY A 18 -5.33 2.36 22.78
CA GLY A 18 -3.89 2.09 22.89
C GLY A 18 -3.08 2.63 21.71
N GLU A 19 -1.76 2.51 21.83
CA GLU A 19 -0.82 2.87 20.78
C GLU A 19 -0.96 1.97 19.55
N ARG A 20 -0.75 2.56 18.37
CA ARG A 20 -0.76 1.79 17.12
C ARG A 20 0.54 1.00 16.98
N PHE A 21 0.45 -0.19 16.40
CA PHE A 21 1.61 -0.99 16.02
C PHE A 21 1.43 -1.51 14.59
N MET A 22 2.53 -1.56 13.83
CA MET A 22 2.56 -2.09 12.48
C MET A 22 2.51 -3.62 12.54
N VAL A 23 1.67 -4.21 11.70
CA VAL A 23 1.49 -5.67 11.66
C VAL A 23 2.05 -6.30 10.39
N CYS A 24 2.16 -5.53 9.31
CA CYS A 24 2.67 -6.00 8.02
C CYS A 24 3.07 -4.80 7.18
N ASP A 25 4.12 -4.95 6.39
CA ASP A 25 4.49 -4.06 5.30
C ASP A 25 4.75 -4.86 4.01
N ALA A 26 4.61 -4.20 2.86
CA ALA A 26 4.99 -4.75 1.57
C ALA A 26 5.17 -3.65 0.51
N THR A 27 6.15 -3.85 -0.37
CA THR A 27 6.31 -3.04 -1.59
C THR A 27 5.68 -3.74 -2.78
N PHE A 28 4.72 -3.07 -3.41
CA PHE A 28 4.05 -3.53 -4.62
C PHE A 28 4.62 -2.83 -5.85
N ASN A 29 5.02 -3.62 -6.83
CA ASN A 29 5.55 -3.13 -8.10
C ASN A 29 4.48 -3.28 -9.18
N TYR A 30 4.06 -2.15 -9.75
CA TYR A 30 3.04 -2.09 -10.81
C TYR A 30 3.66 -1.66 -12.14
N VAL A 31 3.19 -2.32 -13.20
CA VAL A 31 3.52 -2.04 -14.60
C VAL A 31 2.25 -1.57 -15.31
N ALA A 32 2.31 -0.41 -15.97
CA ALA A 32 1.20 0.05 -16.80
C ALA A 32 1.12 -0.80 -18.07
N ILE A 33 -0.07 -1.28 -18.40
CA ILE A 33 -0.33 -2.04 -19.62
C ILE A 33 -1.37 -1.35 -20.50
N ASP A 34 -1.34 -1.62 -21.80
CA ASP A 34 -2.37 -1.21 -22.76
C ASP A 34 -3.49 -2.27 -22.90
N THR A 35 -4.44 -2.02 -23.79
CA THR A 35 -5.57 -2.92 -24.06
C THR A 35 -5.16 -4.24 -24.72
N GLU A 36 -3.93 -4.33 -25.24
CA GLU A 36 -3.35 -5.54 -25.81
C GLU A 36 -2.46 -6.29 -24.80
N SER A 37 -2.50 -5.90 -23.52
CA SER A 37 -1.67 -6.46 -22.43
C SER A 37 -0.16 -6.23 -22.61
N ARG A 38 0.25 -5.21 -23.36
CA ARG A 38 1.67 -4.84 -23.51
C ARG A 38 2.05 -3.74 -22.52
N PRO A 39 3.28 -3.77 -21.98
CA PRO A 39 3.79 -2.68 -21.16
C PRO A 39 3.80 -1.35 -21.93
N ARG A 40 3.38 -0.27 -21.27
CA ARG A 40 3.41 1.08 -21.83
C ARG A 40 4.12 2.07 -20.91
N ALA A 41 4.62 3.15 -21.49
CA ALA A 41 5.16 4.27 -20.73
C ALA A 41 4.08 4.93 -19.88
N ILE A 42 4.48 5.40 -18.69
CA ILE A 42 3.65 6.21 -17.81
C ILE A 42 4.03 7.67 -18.07
N GLU A 43 3.07 8.51 -18.41
CA GLU A 43 3.28 9.96 -18.51
C GLU A 43 3.50 10.54 -17.11
N GLN A 44 4.54 11.34 -16.94
CA GLN A 44 4.77 12.08 -15.71
C GLN A 44 4.34 13.54 -15.93
N ASN A 45 3.44 14.02 -15.07
CA ASN A 45 3.03 15.43 -15.01
C ASN A 45 3.98 16.23 -14.12
#